data_AF-A0A960M3E2-F1
#
_entry.id   AF-A0A960M3E2-F1
#
_cell.length_a   1.000
_cell.length_b   1.000
_cell.length_c   1.000
_cell.angle_alpha   90.00
_cell.angle_beta   90.00
_cell.angle_gamma   90.00
#
_symmetry.space_group_name_H-M   'P 1'
#
loop_
_entity.id
_entity.type
_entity.pdbx_description
1 polymer ?
#
loop_
_entity_poly.entity_id
_entity_poly.type
_entity_poly.pdbx_seq_one_letter_code
_entity_poly.pdbx_strand_id
1 'polypeptide(L)'
;MSAVQSKLLIDPSTHEAAAKLIESKGKQTIEVYDRWLLQGLSVNGIAVPGGFINGKHYIYPTDNPEWFAKAFTEEFFRHGLMQKGYYWVKEEDYTGPEGEIQKALKYVLEALNHK
;
A
#
# COMPACT_ATOMS: atom_id res chain seq x y z
N MET A 1 -25.24 2.38 6.25
CA MET A 1 -23.84 2.48 6.76
C MET A 1 -22.94 2.41 5.54
N SER A 2 -22.12 3.41 5.26
CA SER A 2 -21.15 3.31 4.14
C SER A 2 -20.05 2.33 4.56
N ALA A 3 -19.83 1.27 3.78
CA ALA A 3 -18.79 0.30 4.04
C ALA A 3 -17.41 0.96 3.95
N VAL A 4 -16.53 0.66 4.90
CA VAL A 4 -15.11 0.99 4.80
C VAL A 4 -14.49 -0.06 3.89
N GLN A 5 -13.81 0.39 2.83
CA GLN A 5 -13.02 -0.49 1.98
C GLN A 5 -11.55 -0.19 2.20
N SER A 6 -10.73 -1.23 2.24
CA SER A 6 -9.29 -1.09 2.45
C SER A 6 -8.50 -1.99 1.51
N LYS A 7 -7.38 -1.45 1.03
CA LYS A 7 -6.42 -2.17 0.19
C LYS A 7 -5.03 -2.03 0.80
N LEU A 8 -4.25 -3.10 0.72
CA LEU A 8 -2.86 -3.14 1.14
C LEU A 8 -1.97 -3.10 -0.10
N LEU A 9 -0.95 -2.25 -0.06
CA LEU A 9 0.12 -2.21 -1.03
C LEU A 9 1.15 -3.24 -0.60
N ILE A 10 1.43 -4.22 -1.44
CA ILE A 10 2.34 -5.31 -1.12
C ILE A 10 3.69 -5.06 -1.78
N ASP A 11 4.77 -5.19 -1.01
CA ASP A 11 6.13 -5.20 -1.53
C ASP A 11 6.40 -6.54 -2.22
N PRO A 12 6.82 -6.56 -3.50
CA PRO A 12 7.04 -7.80 -4.22
C PRO A 12 8.24 -8.61 -3.72
N SER A 13 9.17 -7.97 -2.98
CA SER A 13 10.41 -8.58 -2.52
C SER A 13 10.21 -9.32 -1.20
N THR A 14 9.37 -8.76 -0.32
CA THR A 14 9.12 -9.32 1.02
C THR A 14 7.72 -9.91 1.18
N HIS A 15 6.80 -9.60 0.27
CA HIS A 15 5.37 -9.90 0.37
C HIS A 15 4.69 -9.33 1.63
N GLU A 16 5.32 -8.35 2.27
CA GLU A 16 4.76 -7.62 3.40
C GLU A 16 3.94 -6.41 2.93
N ALA A 17 2.99 -6.00 3.76
CA ALA A 17 2.22 -4.79 3.51
C ALA A 17 3.11 -3.54 3.72
N ALA A 18 3.38 -2.81 2.63
CA ALA A 18 4.16 -1.58 2.63
C ALA A 18 3.32 -0.34 2.94
N ALA A 19 2.03 -0.34 2.57
CA ALA A 19 1.08 0.72 2.87
C ALA A 19 -0.37 0.20 2.88
N LYS A 20 -1.30 0.99 3.43
CA LYS A 20 -2.74 0.74 3.43
C LYS A 20 -3.51 1.95 2.92
N LEU A 21 -4.31 1.75 1.89
CA LEU A 21 -5.30 2.70 1.42
C LEU A 21 -6.63 2.42 2.12
N ILE A 22 -7.20 3.41 2.78
CA ILE A 22 -8.48 3.34 3.49
C ILE A 22 -9.46 4.28 2.80
N GLU A 23 -10.58 3.74 2.35
CA GLU A 23 -11.69 4.48 1.75
C GLU A 23 -12.89 4.46 2.69
N SER A 24 -13.34 5.65 3.11
CA SER A 24 -14.48 5.80 4.02
C SER A 24 -15.29 7.04 3.65
N LYS A 25 -16.59 6.85 3.38
CA LYS A 25 -17.53 7.94 3.03
C LYS A 25 -17.03 8.85 1.89
N GLY A 26 -16.39 8.26 0.88
CA GLY A 26 -15.82 9.01 -0.27
C GLY A 26 -14.46 9.65 -0.02
N LYS A 27 -13.92 9.56 1.20
CA LYS A 27 -12.58 10.06 1.54
C LYS A 27 -11.56 8.93 1.44
N GLN A 28 -10.40 9.24 0.87
CA GLN A 28 -9.26 8.32 0.80
C GLN A 28 -8.14 8.79 1.73
N THR A 29 -7.53 7.84 2.43
CA THR A 29 -6.38 8.07 3.33
C THR A 29 -5.37 6.95 3.16
N ILE A 30 -4.08 7.26 3.29
CA ILE A 30 -3.00 6.27 3.15
C ILE A 30 -2.17 6.22 4.41
N GLU A 31 -2.01 5.02 4.96
CA GLU A 31 -1.05 4.71 6.03
C GLU A 31 0.17 4.04 5.42
N VAL A 32 1.37 4.50 5.73
CA VAL A 32 2.62 3.91 5.21
C VAL A 32 3.31 3.15 6.32
N TYR A 33 3.62 1.88 6.08
CA TYR A 33 4.28 0.99 7.04
C TYR A 33 5.76 0.83 6.72
N ASP A 34 6.11 0.79 5.43
CA ASP A 34 7.49 0.62 4.99
C ASP A 34 8.32 1.90 5.16
N ARG A 35 9.50 1.76 5.76
CA ARG A 35 10.37 2.89 6.12
C ARG A 35 11.04 3.51 4.90
N TRP A 36 11.41 2.70 3.90
CA TRP A 36 12.02 3.21 2.67
C TRP A 36 11.00 3.99 1.85
N LEU A 37 9.78 3.46 1.75
CA LEU A 37 8.64 4.08 1.11
C LEU A 37 8.31 5.43 1.77
N LEU A 38 8.28 5.45 3.10
CA LEU A 38 8.11 6.67 3.89
C LEU A 38 9.20 7.71 3.59
N GLN A 39 10.48 7.30 3.54
CA GLN A 39 11.58 8.20 3.20
C GLN A 39 11.45 8.76 1.78
N GLY A 40 11.11 7.93 0.79
CA GLY A 40 10.92 8.37 -0.60
C GLY A 40 9.78 9.38 -0.76
N LEU A 41 8.73 9.25 0.06
CA LEU A 41 7.61 10.18 0.09
C LEU A 41 7.95 11.48 0.84
N SER A 42 8.80 11.44 1.86
CA SER A 42 9.28 12.64 2.57
C SER A 42 10.19 13.54 1.72
N VAL A 43 10.81 13.01 0.66
CA VAL A 43 11.60 13.80 -0.30
C VAL A 43 10.69 14.59 -1.24
N ASN A 44 9.43 14.19 -1.39
CA ASN A 44 8.45 14.78 -2.31
C ASN A 44 7.19 15.36 -1.60
N GLY A 45 7.19 15.48 -0.26
CA GLY A 45 6.06 15.96 0.54
C GLY A 45 6.37 16.13 2.05
N ILE A 46 5.45 16.71 2.83
CA ILE A 46 5.63 16.96 4.28
C ILE A 46 5.32 15.69 5.09
N ALA A 47 6.35 15.08 5.68
CA ALA A 47 6.19 14.03 6.68
C ALA A 47 5.94 14.67 8.06
N VAL A 48 4.80 14.37 8.71
CA VAL A 48 4.55 14.81 10.09
C VAL A 48 4.83 13.62 11.01
N PRO A 49 5.75 13.73 11.98
CA PRO A 49 5.98 12.65 12.94
C PRO A 49 4.70 12.43 13.74
N GLY A 50 4.08 11.24 13.57
CA GLY A 50 3.04 10.77 14.47
C GLY A 50 3.64 10.66 15.86
N GLY A 51 3.01 11.31 16.84
CA GLY A 51 3.49 11.37 18.22
C GLY A 51 3.98 10.02 18.74
N PHE A 52 5.09 10.09 19.48
CA PHE A 52 5.88 9.07 20.16
C PHE A 52 5.12 8.02 21.00
N ILE A 53 4.20 7.25 20.40
CA ILE A 53 3.50 6.18 21.13
C ILE A 53 3.60 4.81 20.44
N ASN A 54 3.85 4.70 19.12
CA ASN A 54 3.88 3.36 18.48
C ASN A 54 4.73 3.20 17.19
N GLY A 55 5.65 4.10 16.86
CA GLY A 55 6.59 3.92 15.73
C GLY A 55 5.98 3.99 14.31
N LYS A 56 4.69 4.31 14.19
CA LYS A 56 3.99 4.51 12.90
C LYS A 56 4.18 5.95 12.41
N HIS A 57 4.53 6.11 11.14
CA HIS A 57 4.70 7.42 10.53
C HIS A 57 3.53 7.69 9.58
N TYR A 58 3.00 8.91 9.62
CA TYR A 58 1.85 9.30 8.80
C TYR A 58 2.28 10.44 7.88
N ILE A 59 1.95 10.34 6.60
CA ILE A 59 2.18 11.42 5.64
C ILE A 59 0.87 12.19 5.53
N TYR A 60 0.86 13.38 6.14
CA TYR A 60 -0.27 14.29 6.09
C TYR A 60 0.07 15.43 5.12
N PRO A 61 -0.68 15.61 4.04
CA PRO A 61 -0.70 16.88 3.32
C PRO A 61 -1.31 17.90 4.26
N THR A 62 -0.74 19.09 4.32
CA THR A 62 -1.19 20.13 5.26
C THR A 62 -2.64 20.57 5.07
N ASP A 63 -3.28 20.28 3.93
CA ASP A 63 -4.60 20.86 3.61
C ASP A 63 -5.67 19.89 3.06
N ASN A 64 -5.33 18.79 2.36
CA ASN A 64 -6.35 17.85 1.82
C ASN A 64 -5.86 16.38 1.68
N PRO A 65 -6.32 15.45 2.55
CA PRO A 65 -5.99 14.02 2.47
C PRO A 65 -6.38 13.33 1.16
N GLU A 66 -7.47 13.76 0.51
CA GLU A 66 -7.95 13.17 -0.75
C GLU A 66 -6.98 13.44 -1.89
N TRP A 67 -6.38 14.64 -1.94
CA TRP A 67 -5.43 15.00 -3.00
C TRP A 67 -4.15 14.19 -2.92
N PHE A 68 -3.72 13.82 -1.72
CA PHE A 68 -2.58 12.95 -1.54
C PHE A 68 -2.86 11.50 -1.84
N ALA A 69 -4.03 10.98 -1.43
CA ALA A 69 -4.41 9.64 -1.83
C ALA A 69 -4.47 9.51 -3.36
N LYS A 70 -5.00 10.55 -4.02
CA LYS A 70 -5.01 10.65 -5.47
C LYS A 70 -3.60 10.75 -6.06
N ALA A 71 -2.75 11.67 -5.59
CA ALA A 71 -1.38 11.81 -6.07
C ALA A 71 -0.54 10.53 -5.83
N PHE A 72 -0.72 9.86 -4.70
CA PHE A 72 -0.04 8.61 -4.40
C PHE A 72 -0.47 7.49 -5.35
N THR A 73 -1.77 7.34 -5.58
CA THR A 73 -2.30 6.24 -6.42
C THR A 73 -2.10 6.50 -7.91
N GLU A 74 -2.30 7.74 -8.37
CA GLU A 74 -2.22 8.11 -9.78
C GLU A 74 -0.80 8.40 -10.25
N GLU A 75 0.06 8.98 -9.41
CA GLU A 75 1.42 9.34 -9.79
C GLU A 75 2.47 8.38 -9.20
N PHE A 76 2.60 8.35 -7.87
CA PHE A 76 3.71 7.64 -7.22
C PHE A 76 3.65 6.12 -7.40
N PHE A 77 2.44 5.55 -7.29
CA PHE A 77 2.23 4.13 -7.54
C PHE A 77 2.34 3.80 -9.02
N ARG A 78 1.54 4.43 -9.89
CA ARG A 78 1.45 4.09 -11.31
C ARG A 78 2.77 4.29 -12.06
N HIS A 79 3.48 5.37 -11.77
CA HIS A 79 4.71 5.73 -12.49
C HIS A 79 6.00 5.31 -11.76
N GLY A 80 5.90 4.82 -10.52
CA GLY A 80 7.05 4.38 -9.73
C GLY A 80 6.91 2.95 -9.21
N LEU A 81 6.07 2.75 -8.20
CA LEU A 81 6.00 1.48 -7.46
C LEU A 81 5.49 0.32 -8.31
N MET A 82 4.51 0.55 -9.17
CA MET A 82 3.98 -0.47 -10.08
C MET A 82 5.06 -0.97 -11.05
N GLN A 83 5.94 -0.08 -11.54
CA GLN A 83 7.07 -0.47 -12.40
C GLN A 83 8.11 -1.29 -11.64
N LYS A 84 8.17 -1.13 -10.32
CA LYS A 84 9.00 -1.94 -9.42
C LYS A 84 8.30 -3.23 -8.95
N GLY A 85 7.09 -3.51 -9.42
CA GLY A 85 6.35 -4.74 -9.12
C GLY A 85 5.45 -4.68 -7.88
N TYR A 86 5.33 -3.53 -7.22
CA TYR A 86 4.36 -3.38 -6.12
C TYR A 86 2.93 -3.52 -6.64
N TYR A 87 2.05 -4.12 -5.84
CA TYR A 87 0.67 -4.38 -6.23
C TYR A 87 -0.31 -4.18 -5.06
N TRP A 88 -1.56 -3.87 -5.39
CA TRP A 88 -2.64 -3.71 -4.41
C TRP A 88 -3.42 -5.00 -4.25
N VAL A 89 -3.69 -5.37 -2.99
CA VAL A 89 -4.59 -6.48 -2.62
C VAL A 89 -5.66 -5.92 -1.69
N LYS A 90 -6.89 -6.43 -1.74
CA LYS A 90 -7.88 -6.06 -0.73
C LYS A 90 -7.42 -6.57 0.64
N GLU A 91 -7.64 -5.81 1.69
CA GLU A 91 -7.20 -6.23 3.03
C GLU A 91 -7.79 -7.59 3.44
N GLU A 92 -9.05 -7.86 3.08
CA GLU A 92 -9.74 -9.14 3.33
C GLU A 92 -9.12 -10.34 2.61
N ASP A 93 -8.42 -10.10 1.50
CA ASP A 93 -7.79 -11.14 0.68
C ASP A 93 -6.32 -11.37 1.05
N TYR A 94 -5.74 -10.53 1.91
CA TYR A 94 -4.34 -10.62 2.31
C TYR A 94 -4.15 -11.68 3.40
N THR A 95 -3.26 -12.63 3.12
CA THR A 95 -3.02 -13.81 3.98
C THR A 95 -1.66 -13.79 4.68
N GLY A 96 -0.97 -12.64 4.64
CA GLY A 96 0.42 -12.53 5.10
C GLY A 96 1.44 -13.02 4.08
N PRO A 97 2.75 -12.83 4.34
CA PRO A 97 3.80 -13.16 3.38
C PRO A 97 3.79 -14.64 2.96
N GLU A 98 3.63 -15.56 3.92
CA GLU A 98 3.59 -17.00 3.65
C GLU A 98 2.39 -17.40 2.77
N GLY A 99 1.22 -16.82 3.03
CA GLY A 99 0.02 -17.09 2.25
C GLY A 99 0.09 -16.52 0.83
N GLU A 100 0.68 -15.34 0.67
CA GLU A 100 0.93 -14.74 -0.66
C GLU A 100 1.94 -15.56 -1.47
N ILE A 101 3.00 -16.07 -0.84
CA ILE A 101 3.96 -16.97 -1.48
C ILE A 101 3.28 -18.26 -1.94
N GLN A 102 2.44 -18.88 -1.10
CA GLN A 102 1.70 -20.09 -1.48
C GLN A 102 0.75 -19.84 -2.65
N LYS A 103 0.07 -18.69 -2.66
CA LYS A 103 -0.83 -18.28 -3.75
C LYS A 103 -0.06 -18.08 -5.05
N ALA A 104 1.09 -17.39 -5.01
CA ALA A 104 1.96 -17.21 -6.17
C ALA A 104 2.49 -18.55 -6.71
N LEU A 105 2.96 -19.44 -5.83
CA LEU A 105 3.42 -20.78 -6.20
C LEU A 105 2.31 -21.60 -6.87
N LYS A 106 1.09 -21.56 -6.33
CA LYS A 106 -0.07 -22.24 -6.92
C LYS A 106 -0.34 -21.76 -8.35
N TYR A 107 -0.37 -20.44 -8.58
CA TYR A 107 -0.56 -19.87 -9.92
C TYR A 107 0.51 -20.32 -10.92
N VAL A 108 1.79 -20.35 -10.51
CA VAL A 108 2.89 -20.80 -11.37
C VAL A 108 2.73 -22.29 -11.72
N LEU A 109 2.40 -23.13 -10.74
CA LEU A 109 2.18 -24.57 -10.98
C LEU A 109 1.00 -24.83 -11.91
N GLU A 110 -0.10 -24.11 -11.75
CA GLU A 110 -1.26 -24.19 -12.66
C GLU A 110 -0.87 -23.76 -14.07
N ALA A 111 -0.16 -22.64 -14.24
CA ALA A 111 0.27 -22.16 -15.55
C ALA A 111 1.26 -23.11 -16.27
N LEU A 112 2.03 -23.89 -15.51
CA LEU A 112 2.93 -24.92 -16.06
C LEU A 112 2.19 -26.19 -16.46
N ASN A 113 1.13 -26.57 -15.73
CA ASN A 113 0.32 -27.77 -16.02
C ASN A 113 -0.68 -27.57 -17.17
N HIS A 114 -0.92 -26.33 -17.58
CA HIS A 114 -1.75 -25.98 -18.74
C HIS A 114 -0.94 -25.78 -20.04
N LYS A 115 0.35 -26.15 -20.05
CA LYS A 115 1.20 -26.26 -21.26
C LYS A 115 1.42 -27.72 -21.64
#